data_AF-A0A961ZLT0-F1
#
_entry.id   AF-A0A961ZLT0-F1
#
_cell.length_a   1.000
_cell.length_b   1.000
_cell.length_c   1.000
_cell.angle_alpha   90.00
_cell.angle_beta   90.00
_cell.angle_gamma   90.00
#
_symmetry.space_group_name_H-M   'P 1'
#
loop_
_entity.id
_entity.type
_entity.pdbx_description
1 polymer ?
#
loop_
_entity_poly.entity_id
_entity_poly.type
_entity_poly.pdbx_seq_one_letter_code
_entity_poly.pdbx_strand_id
1 'polypeptide(L)'
;MIVIYKITYPNGKIYIGHDRTDNINYFGSLDPSIIARDFTREQRRVFTITREILWEVESAALSDVIAKEIEFIRAWRANDPAIGYNRWPKWRSATS
;
A
#
# COMPACT_ATOMS: atom_id res chain seq x y z
N MET A 1 -1.33 -18.27 -3.59
CA MET A 1 -0.35 -17.42 -4.29
C MET A 1 0.27 -16.40 -3.32
N ILE A 2 1.48 -15.91 -3.61
CA ILE A 2 2.06 -14.73 -2.97
C ILE A 2 1.93 -13.56 -3.93
N VAL A 3 1.39 -12.43 -3.48
CA VAL A 3 1.15 -11.26 -4.32
C VAL A 3 1.68 -9.98 -3.68
N ILE A 4 2.18 -9.05 -4.51
CA ILE A 4 2.28 -7.63 -4.16
C ILE A 4 1.04 -6.94 -4.72
N TYR A 5 0.34 -6.18 -3.89
CA TYR A 5 -0.84 -5.44 -4.28
C TYR A 5 -0.69 -3.94 -4.00
N LYS A 6 -1.48 -3.14 -4.71
CA LYS A 6 -1.68 -1.72 -4.49
C LYS A 6 -3.13 -1.45 -4.15
N ILE A 7 -3.36 -0.72 -3.08
CA ILE A 7 -4.66 -0.17 -2.72
C ILE A 7 -4.68 1.30 -3.10
N THR A 8 -5.73 1.73 -3.79
CA THR A 8 -5.95 3.14 -4.12
C THR A 8 -7.18 3.65 -3.36
N TYR A 9 -7.00 4.75 -2.65
CA TYR A 9 -8.05 5.42 -1.85
C TYR A 9 -8.70 6.57 -2.63
N PRO A 10 -9.89 7.06 -2.21
CA PRO A 10 -10.60 8.12 -2.94
C PRO A 10 -9.85 9.44 -3.07
N ASN A 11 -8.92 9.72 -2.17
CA ASN A 11 -8.07 10.92 -2.23
C ASN A 11 -6.87 10.76 -3.18
N GLY A 12 -6.81 9.66 -3.94
CA GLY A 12 -5.71 9.34 -4.85
C GLY A 12 -4.48 8.75 -4.17
N LYS A 13 -4.43 8.72 -2.83
CA LYS A 13 -3.29 8.11 -2.13
C LYS A 13 -3.30 6.60 -2.27
N ILE A 14 -2.11 6.01 -2.27
CA ILE A 14 -1.91 4.58 -2.44
C ILE A 14 -1.28 3.92 -1.22
N TYR A 15 -1.49 2.61 -1.08
CA TYR A 15 -0.75 1.74 -0.17
C TYR A 15 -0.29 0.50 -0.93
N ILE A 16 0.98 0.13 -0.79
CA ILE A 16 1.54 -1.08 -1.38
C ILE A 16 1.86 -2.06 -0.27
N GLY A 17 1.39 -3.29 -0.42
CA GLY A 17 1.61 -4.35 0.54
C GLY A 17 1.76 -5.69 -0.15
N HIS A 18 2.13 -6.71 0.60
CA HIS A 18 2.14 -8.09 0.13
C HIS A 18 1.11 -8.94 0.87
N ASP A 19 0.62 -9.99 0.20
CA ASP A 19 -0.23 -11.02 0.77
C ASP A 19 0.34 -12.39 0.40
N ARG A 20 0.58 -13.23 1.41
CA ARG A 20 1.12 -14.60 1.26
C ARG A 20 0.05 -15.67 1.50
N THR A 21 -1.19 -15.24 1.73
CA THR A 21 -2.33 -16.08 2.10
C THR A 21 -3.36 -16.21 0.98
N ASP A 22 -3.25 -15.39 -0.07
CA ASP A 22 -4.19 -15.36 -1.19
C ASP A 22 -5.63 -15.01 -0.76
N ASN A 23 -5.74 -14.11 0.22
CA ASN A 23 -7.02 -13.73 0.81
C ASN A 23 -7.65 -12.59 0.00
N ILE A 24 -8.72 -12.90 -0.72
CA ILE A 24 -9.45 -11.95 -1.56
C ILE A 24 -9.96 -10.71 -0.80
N ASN A 25 -10.18 -10.82 0.53
CA ASN A 25 -10.68 -9.73 1.38
C ASN A 25 -9.56 -9.04 2.18
N TYR A 26 -8.29 -9.27 1.86
CA TYR A 26 -7.18 -8.64 2.57
C TYR A 26 -6.75 -7.31 1.93
N PHE A 27 -7.06 -6.21 2.63
CA PHE A 27 -6.77 -4.84 2.24
C PHE A 27 -5.65 -4.20 3.10
N GLY A 28 -4.67 -5.01 3.47
CA GLY A 28 -3.46 -4.58 4.18
C GLY A 28 -3.59 -4.44 5.69
N SER A 29 -2.46 -4.11 6.31
CA SER A 29 -2.29 -4.02 7.77
C SER A 29 -1.88 -2.63 8.22
N LEU A 30 -2.23 -1.61 7.44
CA LEU A 30 -1.96 -0.22 7.80
C LEU A 30 -2.78 0.20 9.03
N ASP A 31 -2.17 1.00 9.90
CA ASP A 31 -2.88 1.65 11.00
C ASP A 31 -4.01 2.54 10.46
N PRO A 32 -5.28 2.25 10.82
CA PRO A 32 -6.44 2.98 10.30
C PRO A 32 -6.45 4.45 10.73
N SER A 33 -5.76 4.80 11.82
CA SER A 33 -5.66 6.19 12.29
C SER A 33 -4.91 7.10 11.32
N ILE A 34 -4.08 6.53 10.44
CA ILE A 34 -3.32 7.26 9.41
C ILE A 34 -4.26 7.70 8.29
N ILE A 35 -5.01 6.74 7.76
CA ILE A 35 -5.97 6.97 6.68
C ILE A 35 -7.05 7.93 7.17
N ALA A 36 -7.56 7.72 8.39
CA ALA A 36 -8.65 8.51 8.95
C ALA A 36 -8.34 10.02 9.03
N ARG A 37 -7.07 10.43 9.05
CA ARG A 37 -6.67 11.85 9.04
C ARG A 37 -6.97 12.57 7.72
N ASP A 38 -7.09 11.82 6.63
CA ASP A 38 -7.34 12.37 5.29
C ASP A 38 -8.83 12.35 4.89
N PHE A 39 -9.74 11.90 5.77
CA PHE A 39 -11.16 11.77 5.44
C PHE A 39 -12.06 12.36 6.54
N THR A 40 -13.06 13.13 6.12
CA THR A 40 -14.13 13.60 7.01
C THR A 40 -15.08 12.45 7.41
N ARG A 41 -15.93 12.67 8.41
CA ARG A 41 -16.95 11.69 8.81
C ARG A 41 -17.92 11.40 7.66
N GLU A 42 -18.25 12.41 6.88
CA GLU A 42 -19.15 12.35 5.72
C GLU A 42 -18.55 11.48 4.62
N GLN A 43 -17.29 11.71 4.25
CA GLN A 43 -16.56 10.91 3.25
C GLN A 43 -16.43 9.44 3.67
N ARG A 44 -16.36 9.17 4.98
CA ARG A 44 -16.30 7.81 5.51
C ARG A 44 -17.63 7.05 5.47
N ARG A 45 -18.76 7.71 5.22
CA ARG A 45 -20.08 7.04 5.16
C ARG A 45 -20.17 6.10 3.96
N VAL A 46 -19.63 6.54 2.82
CA VAL A 46 -19.57 5.76 1.59
C VAL A 46 -18.30 6.15 0.85
N PHE A 47 -17.41 5.18 0.64
CA PHE A 47 -16.27 5.34 -0.24
C PHE A 47 -15.87 3.99 -0.83
N THR A 48 -15.14 4.04 -1.93
CA THR A 48 -14.61 2.86 -2.61
C THR A 48 -13.10 2.88 -2.54
N ILE A 49 -12.50 1.72 -2.34
CA ILE A 49 -11.08 1.49 -2.53
C ILE A 49 -10.90 0.44 -3.62
N THR A 50 -9.80 0.52 -4.35
CA THR A 50 -9.47 -0.45 -5.39
C THR A 50 -8.19 -1.18 -5.01
N ARG A 51 -8.21 -2.51 -5.01
CA ARG A 51 -7.02 -3.35 -4.85
C ARG A 51 -6.62 -3.93 -6.21
N GLU A 52 -5.36 -3.74 -6.57
CA GLU A 52 -4.76 -4.19 -7.83
C GLU A 52 -3.56 -5.09 -7.51
N ILE A 53 -3.46 -6.27 -8.14
CA ILE A 53 -2.26 -7.10 -8.05
C ILE A 53 -1.22 -6.52 -9.00
N LEU A 54 -0.05 -6.16 -8.46
CA LEU A 54 1.09 -5.63 -9.23
C LEU A 54 2.08 -6.72 -9.64
N TRP A 55 2.15 -7.79 -8.86
CA TRP A 55 3.06 -8.91 -9.06
C TRP A 55 2.55 -10.13 -8.29
N GLU A 56 2.77 -11.33 -8.83
CA GLU A 56 2.39 -12.59 -8.19
C GLU A 56 3.39 -13.70 -8.48
N VAL A 57 3.50 -14.65 -7.54
CA VAL A 57 4.35 -15.83 -7.64
C VAL A 57 3.76 -16.99 -6.82
N GLU A 58 4.04 -18.22 -7.21
CA GLU A 58 3.62 -19.41 -6.45
C GLU A 58 4.40 -19.56 -5.13
N SER A 59 5.72 -19.35 -5.17
CA SER A 59 6.61 -19.51 -4.03
C SER A 59 7.84 -18.60 -4.16
N ALA A 60 8.22 -17.94 -3.06
CA ALA A 60 9.42 -17.12 -2.96
C ALA A 60 9.86 -17.02 -1.50
N ALA A 61 11.15 -16.73 -1.26
CA ALA A 61 11.62 -16.41 0.08
C ALA A 61 11.01 -15.09 0.55
N LEU A 62 10.76 -14.96 1.86
CA LEU A 62 10.20 -13.73 2.43
C LEU A 62 11.06 -12.50 2.12
N SER A 63 12.38 -12.66 2.09
CA SER A 63 13.32 -11.60 1.72
C SER A 63 13.09 -11.06 0.32
N ASP A 64 12.77 -11.94 -0.64
CA ASP A 64 12.56 -11.56 -2.04
C ASP A 64 11.24 -10.83 -2.22
N VAL A 65 10.20 -11.29 -1.51
CA VAL A 65 8.89 -10.63 -1.46
C VAL A 65 9.03 -9.22 -0.86
N ILE A 66 9.76 -9.09 0.26
CA ILE A 66 10.01 -7.79 0.88
C ILE A 66 10.84 -6.88 -0.04
N ALA A 67 11.86 -7.42 -0.72
CA ALA A 67 12.66 -6.65 -1.66
C ALA A 67 11.81 -6.12 -2.83
N LYS A 68 10.93 -6.97 -3.39
CA LYS A 68 9.99 -6.59 -4.46
C LYS A 68 8.95 -5.58 -3.96
N GLU A 69 8.44 -5.73 -2.74
CA GLU A 69 7.55 -4.75 -2.11
C GLU A 69 8.23 -3.37 -2.00
N ILE A 70 9.48 -3.31 -1.51
CA ILE A 70 10.26 -2.06 -1.41
C ILE A 70 10.48 -1.42 -2.79
N GLU A 71 10.80 -2.23 -3.80
CA GLU A 71 10.96 -1.79 -5.19
C GLU A 71 9.69 -1.06 -5.66
N PHE A 72 8.52 -1.67 -5.48
CA PHE A 72 7.24 -1.06 -5.81
C PHE A 72 6.92 0.17 -4.96
N ILE A 73 7.14 0.14 -3.64
CA ILE A 73 6.93 1.30 -2.77
C ILE A 73 7.73 2.51 -3.27
N ARG A 74 8.98 2.32 -3.69
CA ARG A 74 9.83 3.39 -4.21
C ARG A 74 9.39 3.84 -5.61
N ALA A 75 9.13 2.90 -6.52
CA ALA A 75 8.74 3.19 -7.89
C ALA A 75 7.45 4.02 -7.96
N TRP A 76 6.48 3.73 -7.08
CA TRP A 76 5.21 4.45 -7.00
C TRP A 76 5.22 5.59 -5.99
N ARG A 77 6.35 5.82 -5.30
CA ARG A 77 6.47 6.79 -4.18
C ARG A 77 5.39 6.60 -3.12
N ALA A 78 4.94 5.36 -2.88
CA ALA A 78 3.89 5.07 -1.90
C ALA A 78 4.30 5.42 -0.46
N ASN A 79 5.59 5.65 -0.23
CA ASN A 79 6.12 6.11 1.05
C ASN A 79 6.17 7.64 1.23
N ASP A 80 5.98 8.42 0.16
CA ASP A 80 5.83 9.87 0.23
C ASP A 80 4.43 10.20 0.81
N PRO A 81 4.31 10.90 1.95
CA PRO A 81 3.02 11.20 2.57
C PRO A 81 2.04 11.99 1.68
N ALA A 82 2.54 12.65 0.63
CA ALA A 82 1.71 13.32 -0.37
C ALA A 82 1.07 12.33 -1.37
N ILE A 83 1.67 11.15 -1.57
CA ILE A 83 1.28 10.17 -2.60
C ILE A 83 0.74 8.89 -1.98
N GLY A 84 1.20 8.48 -0.81
CA GLY A 84 0.80 7.20 -0.24
C GLY A 84 0.95 7.10 1.26
N TYR A 85 0.61 5.91 1.75
CA TYR A 85 0.48 5.61 3.16
C TYR A 85 1.57 4.68 3.71
N ASN A 86 2.45 4.15 2.86
CA ASN A 86 3.58 3.37 3.35
C ASN A 86 4.48 4.25 4.23
N ARG A 87 4.86 3.78 5.42
CA ARG A 87 5.80 4.49 6.30
C ARG A 87 7.23 3.96 6.19
N TRP A 88 7.37 2.80 5.56
CA TRP A 88 8.63 2.13 5.35
C TRP A 88 8.74 1.69 3.87
N PRO A 89 9.93 1.81 3.25
CA PRO A 89 11.10 2.53 3.75
C PRO A 89 10.79 4.02 3.99
N LYS A 90 11.47 4.65 4.97
CA LYS A 90 11.24 6.08 5.26
C LYS A 90 11.44 6.92 4.00
N TRP A 91 10.48 7.77 3.70
CA TRP A 91 10.64 8.77 2.64
C TRP A 91 11.78 9.71 2.99
N ARG A 92 12.65 9.94 2.01
CA ARG A 92 13.68 10.96 2.09
C ARG A 92 13.27 12.01 1.07
N SER A 93 12.68 13.10 1.53
CA SER A 93 12.55 14.29 0.68
C SER A 93 13.97 14.64 0.22
N ALA A 94 14.16 14.85 -1.08
CA ALA A 94 15.36 15.53 -1.53
C ALA A 94 15.39 16.88 -0.80
N THR A 95 16.30 17.03 0.16
CA THR A 95 16.55 18.31 0.80
C THR A 95 16.96 19.27 -0.30
N SER A 96 16.20 20.34 -0.49
CA SER A 96 16.59 21.48 -1.32
C SER A 96 17.90 22.11 -0.85
#